data_AF-A0A2V9BUG2-F1
#
_entry.id   AF-A0A2V9BUG2-F1
#
_cell.length_a   1.000
_cell.length_b   1.000
_cell.length_c   1.000
_cell.angle_alpha   90.00
_cell.angle_beta   90.00
_cell.angle_gamma   90.00
#
_symmetry.space_group_name_H-M   'P 1'
#
loop_
_entity.id
_entity.type
_entity.pdbx_description
1 polymer ?
#
loop_
_entity_poly.entity_id
_entity_poly.type
_entity_poly.pdbx_seq_one_letter_code
_entity_poly.pdbx_strand_id
1 'polypeptide(L)' 'EGERIALDPAPKATSNPISYFVDCIRNNKPIEDPLSMKLNVQVMEILDAARESARTGKQQELR' A
#
# COMPACT_ATOMS: atom_id res chain seq x y z
N GLU A 1 -18.99 -12.31 -19.44
CA GLU A 1 -18.43 -11.33 -20.38
C GLU A 1 -17.97 -10.12 -19.57
N GLY A 2 -16.84 -9.50 -19.91
CA GLY A 2 -16.30 -8.35 -19.17
C GLY A 2 -16.42 -7.08 -20.00
N GLU A 3 -16.93 -6.00 -19.41
CA GLU A 3 -17.02 -4.68 -20.03
C GLU A 3 -15.76 -3.86 -19.72
N ARG A 4 -15.24 -3.15 -20.74
CA ARG A 4 -14.10 -2.25 -20.55
C ARG A 4 -14.62 -0.92 -20.01
N ILE A 5 -14.26 -0.61 -18.76
CA ILE A 5 -14.54 0.69 -18.16
C ILE A 5 -13.34 1.60 -18.40
N ALA A 6 -13.59 2.76 -19.01
CA ALA A 6 -12.60 3.82 -19.11
C ALA A 6 -12.44 4.47 -17.73
N LEU A 7 -11.24 4.43 -17.17
CA LEU A 7 -10.91 5.11 -15.92
C LEU A 7 -10.32 6.47 -16.25
N ASP A 8 -10.82 7.51 -15.61
CA ASP A 8 -10.18 8.83 -15.67
C ASP A 8 -8.77 8.77 -15.08
N PRO A 9 -7.81 9.52 -15.64
CA PRO A 9 -6.47 9.60 -15.08
C PRO A 9 -6.55 10.18 -13.66
N ALA A 10 -5.81 9.57 -12.73
CA ALA A 10 -5.74 10.04 -11.36
C ALA A 10 -5.32 11.53 -11.34
N PRO A 11 -5.90 12.37 -10.45
CA PRO A 11 -5.48 13.74 -10.28
C PRO A 11 -3.96 13.83 -10.14
N LYS A 12 -3.32 14.79 -10.82
CA LYS A 12 -1.84 14.93 -10.79
C LYS A 12 -1.26 15.05 -9.37
N ALA A 13 -2.05 15.55 -8.42
CA ALA A 13 -1.68 15.65 -7.01
C ALA A 13 -1.45 14.27 -6.34
N THR A 14 -2.12 13.23 -6.82
CA THR A 14 -2.03 11.86 -6.31
C THR A 14 -1.37 10.88 -7.28
N SER A 15 -1.01 11.33 -8.49
CA SER A 15 -0.40 10.46 -9.51
C SER A 15 1.07 10.12 -9.22
N ASN A 16 1.71 10.82 -8.28
CA ASN A 16 3.06 10.52 -7.79
C ASN A 16 3.01 10.37 -6.26
N PRO A 17 3.47 9.23 -5.70
CA PRO A 17 3.38 8.97 -4.26
C PRO A 17 4.20 9.96 -3.43
N ILE A 18 5.36 10.42 -3.93
CA ILE A 18 6.19 11.40 -3.24
C ILE A 18 5.48 12.76 -3.19
N SER A 19 4.90 13.20 -4.29
CA SER A 19 4.14 14.45 -4.34
C SER A 19 2.93 14.41 -3.40
N TYR A 20 2.24 13.27 -3.32
CA TYR A 20 1.13 13.05 -2.39
C TYR A 20 1.58 13.15 -0.93
N PHE A 21 2.66 12.48 -0.53
CA PHE A 21 3.20 12.59 0.83
C PHE A 21 3.55 14.02 1.20
N VAL A 22 4.21 14.75 0.29
CA VAL A 22 4.56 16.16 0.51
C VAL A 22 3.30 17.02 0.68
N ASP A 23 2.24 16.78 -0.09
CA ASP A 23 0.95 17.47 0.07
C ASP A 23 0.31 17.17 1.44
N CYS A 24 0.27 15.91 1.86
CA CYS A 24 -0.28 15.53 3.16
C CYS A 24 0.46 16.20 4.31
N ILE A 25 1.80 16.19 4.28
CA ILE A 25 2.64 16.83 5.30
C ILE A 25 2.39 18.35 5.33
N ARG A 26 2.40 19.02 4.16
CA ARG A 26 2.27 20.48 4.08
C ARG A 26 0.90 20.98 4.50
N ASN A 27 -0.15 20.22 4.21
CA ASN A 27 -1.53 20.63 4.47
C ASN A 27 -2.13 19.95 5.71
N ASN A 28 -1.32 19.25 6.51
CA ASN A 28 -1.77 18.51 7.69
C ASN A 28 -2.96 17.58 7.38
N LYS A 29 -2.89 16.86 6.25
CA LYS A 29 -3.90 15.87 5.84
C LYS A 29 -3.46 14.47 6.27
N PRO A 30 -4.40 13.57 6.60
CA PRO A 30 -4.08 12.16 6.78
C PRO A 30 -3.52 11.56 5.47
N ILE A 31 -2.67 10.54 5.62
CA ILE A 31 -2.18 9.72 4.52
C ILE A 31 -3.12 8.52 4.43
N GLU A 32 -3.84 8.43 3.33
CA GLU A 32 -4.89 7.46 3.09
C GLU A 32 -4.37 6.22 2.34
N ASP A 33 -5.15 5.16 2.36
CA ASP A 33 -4.88 3.95 1.58
C ASP A 33 -4.85 4.26 0.06
N PRO A 34 -3.99 3.57 -0.71
CA PRO A 34 -3.15 2.43 -0.32
C PRO A 34 -1.77 2.82 0.22
N LEU A 35 -1.51 4.10 0.51
CA LEU A 35 -0.18 4.59 0.90
C LEU A 35 -0.03 4.79 2.41
N SER A 36 -1.04 4.44 3.20
CA SER A 36 -1.03 4.61 4.64
C SER A 36 0.11 3.84 5.30
N MET A 37 0.66 4.40 6.39
CA MET A 37 1.69 3.71 7.17
C MET A 37 1.19 2.38 7.73
N LYS A 38 -0.10 2.30 8.07
CA LYS A 38 -0.73 1.07 8.58
C LYS A 38 -0.64 -0.05 7.55
N LEU A 39 -0.97 0.24 6.28
CA LEU A 39 -0.90 -0.74 5.21
C LEU A 39 0.55 -1.17 4.96
N ASN A 40 1.50 -0.23 4.96
CA ASN A 40 2.91 -0.56 4.78
C ASN A 40 3.47 -1.48 5.87
N VAL A 41 3.05 -1.31 7.14
CA VAL A 41 3.42 -2.23 8.23
C VAL A 41 2.84 -3.62 8.00
N GLN A 42 1.56 -3.73 7.63
CA GLN A 42 0.91 -5.01 7.35
C GLN A 42 1.58 -5.76 6.19
N VAL A 43 1.99 -5.05 5.13
CA VAL A 43 2.74 -5.66 4.02
C VAL A 43 4.06 -6.24 4.50
N MET A 44 4.80 -5.53 5.37
CA MET A 44 6.05 -6.05 5.92
C MET A 44 5.85 -7.30 6.78
N GLU A 45 4.79 -7.34 7.59
CA GLU A 45 4.43 -8.53 8.39
C GLU A 45 4.16 -9.75 7.51
N ILE A 46 3.47 -9.56 6.38
CA ILE A 46 3.22 -10.62 5.40
C ILE A 46 4.53 -11.09 4.77
N LEU A 47 5.41 -10.17 4.37
CA LEU A 47 6.70 -10.51 3.76
C LEU A 47 7.61 -11.25 4.73
N ASP A 48 7.65 -10.85 6.01
CA ASP A 48 8.41 -11.53 7.05
C ASP A 48 7.86 -12.94 7.31
N ALA A 49 6.54 -13.08 7.40
CA ALA A 49 5.87 -14.38 7.56
C ALA A 49 6.13 -15.31 6.35
N ALA A 50 6.11 -14.78 5.13
CA ALA A 50 6.42 -15.53 3.92
C ALA A 50 7.89 -15.98 3.89
N ARG A 51 8.82 -15.10 4.28
CA ARG A 51 10.25 -15.45 4.38
C ARG A 51 10.47 -16.59 5.38
N GLU A 52 9.81 -16.51 6.54
CA GLU A 52 9.93 -17.52 7.60
C GLU A 52 9.26 -18.85 7.20
N SER A 53 8.13 -18.78 6.48
CA SER A 53 7.49 -19.95 5.87
C SER A 53 8.41 -20.66 4.88
N ALA A 54 9.06 -19.91 3.98
CA ALA A 54 10.03 -20.46 3.04
C ALA A 54 11.24 -21.10 3.74
N ARG A 55 11.70 -20.52 4.85
CA ARG A 55 12.84 -21.03 5.64
C ARG A 55 12.52 -22.34 6.38
N THR A 56 11.29 -22.47 6.89
CA THR A 56 10.90 -23.57 7.78
C THR A 56 10.07 -24.66 7.08
N GLY A 57 9.50 -24.36 5.91
CA GLY A 57 8.53 -25.19 5.23
C GLY A 57 7.16 -25.26 5.94
N LYS A 58 6.89 -24.35 6.89
CA LYS A 58 5.66 -24.34 7.70
C LYS A 58 4.91 -23.03 7.55
N GLN A 59 3.57 -23.11 7.53
CA GLN A 59 2.71 -21.94 7.59
C GLN A 59 3.04 -21.06 8.81
N GLN A 60 3.02 -19.75 8.60
CA GLN A 60 3.20 -18.74 9.65
C GLN A 60 1.90 -17.95 9.81
N GLU A 61 1.52 -17.69 11.06
CA GLU A 61 0.41 -16.80 11.39
C GLU A 61 0.89 -15.34 11.35
N LEU A 62 0.03 -14.45 10.85
CA LEU A 62 0.27 -13.01 10.92
C LEU A 62 0.03 -12.53 12.36
N ARG A 63 0.80 -11.53 12.80
CA ARG A 63 0.71 -10.96 14.14
C ARG A 63 -0.18 -9.72 14.16
#